data_AF-A0A848VFX1-F1
#
_entry.id   AF-A0A848VFX1-F1
#
_cell.length_a   1.000
_cell.length_b   1.000
_cell.length_c   1.000
_cell.angle_alpha   90.00
_cell.angle_beta   90.00
_cell.angle_gamma   90.00
#
_symmetry.space_group_name_H-M   'P 1'
#
loop_
_entity.id
_entity.type
_entity.pdbx_description
1 polymer ?
#
loop_
_entity_poly.entity_id
_entity_poly.type
_entity_poly.pdbx_seq_one_letter_code
_entity_poly.pdbx_strand_id
1 'polypeptide(L)'
;LIPNEDFITTQVINWSFSDDFVRLDVPFGVSYSADPHKVTQLAIDSTAKVERVNTSKNAPVCWMTEFGDSSVNYLLRFWIRDPQKGLTNIRGQVLLALWDTFKENNINIPFPHREIIMRTPVQVSQAPAPQD
;
A
#
# COMPACT_ATOMS: atom_id res chain seq x y z
N LEU A 1 -33.97 -10.51 -28.64
CA LEU A 1 -33.01 -9.62 -29.32
C LEU A 1 -33.26 -8.22 -28.79
N ILE A 2 -32.47 -7.80 -27.81
CA ILE A 2 -32.48 -6.43 -27.28
C ILE A 2 -31.35 -5.70 -28.01
N PRO A 3 -31.55 -4.49 -28.55
CA PRO A 3 -30.56 -3.84 -29.39
C PRO A 3 -29.32 -3.45 -28.57
N ASN A 4 -28.15 -3.81 -29.10
CA ASN A 4 -26.88 -3.24 -28.71
C ASN A 4 -26.82 -1.85 -29.34
N GLU A 5 -27.10 -0.81 -28.57
CA GLU A 5 -26.46 0.50 -28.71
C GLU A 5 -26.94 1.36 -27.55
N ASP A 6 -25.97 2.03 -26.92
CA ASP A 6 -26.10 2.98 -25.82
C ASP A 6 -26.47 2.41 -24.45
N PHE A 7 -25.46 1.90 -23.73
CA PHE A 7 -25.33 2.24 -22.31
C PHE A 7 -23.89 2.08 -21.82
N ILE A 8 -23.26 3.22 -21.53
CA ILE A 8 -22.22 3.53 -20.53
C ILE A 8 -21.30 2.37 -20.15
N THR A 9 -19.99 2.62 -20.31
CA THR A 9 -18.83 1.93 -19.71
C THR A 9 -18.92 1.80 -18.19
N THR A 10 -19.94 1.09 -17.73
CA THR A 10 -20.13 0.70 -16.34
C THR A 10 -19.41 -0.62 -16.25
N GLN A 11 -18.27 -0.61 -15.59
CA GLN A 11 -17.55 -1.81 -15.18
C GLN A 11 -18.57 -2.75 -14.54
N VAL A 12 -18.98 -3.79 -15.28
CA VAL A 12 -19.93 -4.78 -14.77
C VAL A 12 -19.17 -5.56 -13.71
N ILE A 13 -19.30 -5.13 -12.46
CA ILE A 13 -18.91 -5.94 -11.32
C ILE A 13 -19.86 -7.12 -11.34
N ASN A 14 -19.37 -8.24 -11.87
CA ASN A 14 -20.10 -9.49 -11.87
C ASN A 14 -20.19 -9.97 -10.41
N TRP A 15 -21.25 -9.54 -9.71
CA TRP A 15 -21.67 -10.11 -8.44
C TRP A 15 -22.34 -11.46 -8.72
N SER A 16 -21.59 -12.44 -9.19
CA SER A 16 -22.09 -13.81 -9.26
C SER A 16 -22.14 -14.37 -7.84
N PHE A 17 -23.26 -14.08 -7.17
CA PHE A 17 -23.98 -14.90 -6.20
C PHE A 17 -23.23 -16.14 -5.68
N SER A 18 -22.55 -16.03 -4.52
CA SER A 18 -22.33 -17.12 -3.55
C SER A 18 -21.41 -16.73 -2.37
N ASP A 19 -20.71 -15.59 -2.41
CA ASP A 19 -19.88 -15.13 -1.29
C ASP A 19 -20.08 -13.63 -1.06
N ASP A 20 -20.54 -13.25 0.14
CA ASP A 20 -20.69 -11.83 0.56
C ASP A 20 -19.33 -11.11 0.73
N PHE A 21 -18.24 -11.79 0.38
CA PHE A 21 -16.90 -11.34 0.65
C PHE A 21 -16.37 -10.55 -0.53
N VAL A 22 -15.98 -9.31 -0.26
CA VAL A 22 -15.30 -8.45 -1.23
C VAL A 22 -13.81 -8.45 -0.92
N ARG A 23 -13.03 -8.76 -1.95
CA ARG A 23 -11.57 -8.69 -1.91
C ARG A 23 -11.11 -7.26 -2.13
N LEU A 24 -10.20 -6.80 -1.30
CA LEU A 24 -9.60 -5.47 -1.40
C LEU A 24 -8.09 -5.59 -1.41
N ASP A 25 -7.47 -4.77 -2.25
CA ASP A 25 -6.02 -4.65 -2.36
C ASP A 25 -5.60 -3.24 -1.93
N VAL A 26 -4.47 -3.16 -1.23
CA VAL A 26 -3.81 -1.93 -0.77
C VAL A 26 -2.33 -2.02 -1.16
N PRO A 27 -1.88 -1.24 -2.16
CA PRO A 27 -0.47 -1.14 -2.48
C PRO A 27 0.25 -0.24 -1.45
N PHE A 28 1.47 -0.60 -1.08
CA PHE A 28 2.35 0.23 -0.26
C PHE A 28 3.82 -0.04 -0.59
N GLY A 29 4.71 0.88 -0.21
CA GLY A 29 6.15 0.75 -0.42
C GLY A 29 6.92 1.00 0.87
N VAL A 30 8.01 0.26 1.06
CA VAL A 30 8.93 0.44 2.19
C VAL A 30 10.38 0.55 1.70
N SER A 31 11.26 1.06 2.55
CA SER A 31 12.67 1.25 2.23
C SER A 31 13.35 -0.09 1.90
N TYR A 32 14.30 -0.07 0.96
CA TYR A 32 15.18 -1.21 0.66
C TYR A 32 16.00 -1.70 1.86
N SER A 33 16.13 -0.87 2.90
CA SER A 33 16.81 -1.24 4.14
C SER A 33 15.97 -2.14 5.07
N ALA A 34 14.67 -2.30 4.81
CA ALA A 34 13.79 -3.11 5.65
C ALA A 34 13.86 -4.59 5.25
N ASP A 35 13.80 -5.49 6.24
CA ASP A 35 13.70 -6.93 6.00
C ASP A 35 12.33 -7.29 5.37
N PRO A 36 12.29 -7.80 4.12
CA PRO A 36 11.04 -8.12 3.43
C PRO A 36 10.16 -9.14 4.14
N HIS A 37 10.77 -10.10 4.84
CA HIS A 37 10.03 -11.11 5.59
C HIS A 37 9.31 -10.48 6.78
N LYS A 38 10.00 -9.59 7.50
CA LYS A 38 9.42 -8.85 8.63
C LYS A 38 8.31 -7.90 8.18
N VAL A 39 8.50 -7.20 7.06
CA VAL A 39 7.48 -6.31 6.47
C VAL A 39 6.21 -7.07 6.15
N THR A 40 6.33 -8.23 5.48
CA THR A 40 5.21 -9.08 5.11
C THR A 40 4.42 -9.55 6.33
N GLN A 41 5.13 -10.05 7.35
CA GLN A 41 4.51 -10.53 8.59
C GLN A 41 3.75 -9.42 9.31
N LEU A 42 4.39 -8.26 9.53
CA LEU A 42 3.77 -7.13 10.20
C LEU A 42 2.58 -6.55 9.44
N ALA A 43 2.64 -6.55 8.10
CA ALA A 43 1.53 -6.10 7.27
C ALA A 43 0.30 -7.01 7.42
N ILE A 44 0.50 -8.33 7.46
CA ILE A 44 -0.57 -9.31 7.68
C ILE A 44 -1.14 -9.14 9.09
N ASP A 45 -0.28 -9.09 10.11
CA ASP A 45 -0.69 -9.03 11.52
C ASP A 45 -1.45 -7.75 11.87
N SER A 46 -0.99 -6.60 11.35
CA SER A 46 -1.66 -5.31 11.55
C SER A 46 -3.03 -5.28 10.88
N THR A 47 -3.13 -5.82 9.66
CA THR A 47 -4.39 -5.89 8.91
C THR A 47 -5.39 -6.83 9.58
N ALA A 48 -4.93 -7.97 10.09
CA ALA A 48 -5.77 -8.94 10.78
C ALA A 48 -6.42 -8.39 12.07
N LYS A 49 -5.86 -7.32 12.66
CA LYS A 49 -6.41 -6.64 13.85
C LYS A 49 -7.51 -5.62 13.53
N VAL A 50 -7.70 -5.27 12.26
CA VAL A 50 -8.73 -4.30 11.85
C VAL A 50 -10.09 -4.98 11.86
N GLU A 51 -11.05 -4.45 12.64
CA GLU A 51 -12.34 -5.10 12.93
C GLU A 51 -13.12 -5.57 11.68
N ARG A 52 -13.13 -4.76 10.62
CA ARG A 52 -13.88 -5.07 9.39
C ARG A 52 -13.16 -6.07 8.48
N VAL A 53 -11.88 -6.36 8.73
CA VAL A 53 -11.13 -7.36 7.99
C VAL A 53 -11.59 -8.75 8.43
N ASN A 54 -12.01 -9.55 7.47
CA ASN A 54 -12.31 -10.95 7.74
C ASN A 54 -11.03 -11.76 7.84
N THR A 55 -10.87 -12.50 8.93
CA THR A 55 -9.75 -13.44 9.14
C THR A 55 -10.21 -14.90 9.27
N SER A 56 -11.52 -15.14 9.41
CA SER A 56 -12.09 -16.47 9.69
C SER A 56 -12.16 -17.39 8.49
N LYS A 57 -12.37 -16.85 7.28
CA LYS A 57 -12.42 -17.64 6.04
C LYS A 57 -11.16 -17.46 5.20
N ASN A 58 -10.67 -16.22 5.11
CA ASN A 58 -9.52 -15.86 4.30
C ASN A 58 -8.63 -14.91 5.10
N ALA A 59 -7.45 -15.36 5.52
CA ALA A 59 -6.49 -14.48 6.16
C ALA A 59 -5.95 -13.41 5.19
N PRO A 60 -5.57 -12.23 5.68
CA PRO A 60 -4.81 -11.28 4.89
C PRO A 60 -3.53 -11.91 4.34
N VAL A 61 -3.15 -11.51 3.14
CA VAL A 61 -1.92 -11.95 2.47
C VAL A 61 -1.18 -10.73 1.96
N CYS A 62 0.14 -10.78 1.98
CA CYS A 62 0.99 -9.69 1.52
C CYS A 62 2.07 -10.27 0.62
N TRP A 63 2.29 -9.65 -0.53
CA TRP A 63 3.32 -10.03 -1.49
C TRP A 63 4.20 -8.85 -1.83
N MET A 64 5.50 -9.08 -1.91
CA MET A 64 6.41 -8.18 -2.63
C MET A 64 6.10 -8.28 -4.12
N THR A 65 5.76 -7.16 -4.76
CA THR A 65 5.32 -7.13 -6.15
C THR A 65 6.40 -6.65 -7.10
N GLU A 66 7.18 -5.65 -6.69
CA GLU A 66 8.23 -5.07 -7.54
C GLU A 66 9.32 -4.37 -6.72
N PHE A 67 10.51 -4.27 -7.32
CA PHE A 67 11.58 -3.41 -6.88
C PHE A 67 11.40 -2.04 -7.57
N GLY A 68 10.84 -1.06 -6.86
CA GLY A 68 10.57 0.27 -7.38
C GLY A 68 11.75 1.24 -7.23
N ASP A 69 11.64 2.42 -7.82
CA ASP A 69 12.73 3.40 -7.90
C ASP A 69 13.28 3.85 -6.54
N SER A 70 12.41 3.96 -5.53
CA SER A 70 12.78 4.42 -4.18
C SER A 70 12.28 3.50 -3.06
N SER A 71 11.59 2.42 -3.40
CA SER A 71 10.97 1.50 -2.44
C SER A 71 10.90 0.09 -2.99
N VAL A 72 10.88 -0.89 -2.07
CA VAL A 72 10.35 -2.21 -2.37
C VAL A 72 8.83 -2.13 -2.23
N ASN A 73 8.11 -2.51 -3.27
CA ASN A 73 6.65 -2.36 -3.33
C ASN A 73 5.96 -3.67 -3.02
N TYR A 74 4.83 -3.54 -2.32
CA TYR A 74 4.04 -4.64 -1.82
C TYR A 74 2.57 -4.45 -2.17
N LEU A 75 1.86 -5.57 -2.29
CA LEU A 75 0.41 -5.62 -2.39
C LEU A 75 -0.15 -6.39 -1.21
N LEU A 76 -0.81 -5.68 -0.31
CA LEU A 76 -1.58 -6.26 0.77
C LEU A 76 -3.01 -6.53 0.29
N ARG A 77 -3.50 -7.74 0.53
CA ARG A 77 -4.84 -8.18 0.15
C ARG A 77 -5.58 -8.75 1.33
N PHE A 78 -6.84 -8.34 1.46
CA PHE A 78 -7.73 -8.80 2.52
C PHE A 78 -9.18 -8.87 2.03
N TRP A 79 -10.06 -9.40 2.86
CA TRP A 79 -11.48 -9.58 2.55
C TRP A 79 -12.35 -8.87 3.58
N ILE A 80 -13.49 -8.34 3.15
CA ILE A 80 -14.53 -7.76 4.02
C ILE A 80 -15.88 -8.38 3.67
N ARG A 81 -16.86 -8.32 4.59
CA ARG A 81 -18.23 -8.83 4.36
C ARG A 81 -19.28 -7.72 4.18
N ASP A 82 -18.91 -6.46 4.40
CA ASP A 82 -19.84 -5.34 4.45
C ASP A 82 -19.46 -4.20 3.48
N PRO A 83 -19.33 -4.47 2.17
CA PRO A 83 -18.92 -3.46 1.18
C PRO A 83 -19.83 -2.23 1.14
N GLN A 84 -21.11 -2.41 1.51
CA GLN A 84 -22.11 -1.34 1.57
C GLN A 84 -21.78 -0.26 2.62
N LYS A 85 -20.94 -0.56 3.63
CA LYS A 85 -20.48 0.43 4.63
C LYS A 85 -19.30 1.27 4.14
N GLY A 86 -18.99 1.22 2.86
CA GLY A 86 -17.90 1.95 2.23
C GLY A 86 -16.60 1.14 2.15
N LEU A 87 -15.84 1.39 1.08
CA LEU A 87 -14.55 0.75 0.82
C LEU A 87 -13.36 1.67 1.15
N THR A 88 -13.53 2.99 1.04
CA THR A 88 -12.46 3.96 1.30
C THR A 88 -12.07 4.02 2.77
N ASN A 89 -13.06 3.97 3.67
CA ASN A 89 -12.84 3.97 5.11
C ASN A 89 -12.01 2.77 5.58
N ILE A 90 -12.29 1.56 5.07
CA ILE A 90 -11.52 0.37 5.46
C ILE A 90 -10.10 0.39 4.90
N ARG A 91 -9.90 0.82 3.65
CA ARG A 91 -8.54 1.00 3.11
C ARG A 91 -7.73 2.00 3.95
N GLY A 92 -8.34 3.11 4.36
CA GLY A 92 -7.71 4.09 5.24
C GLY A 92 -7.35 3.52 6.62
N GLN A 93 -8.25 2.76 7.24
CA GLN A 93 -7.99 2.09 8.53
C GLN A 93 -6.82 1.10 8.42
N VAL A 94 -6.76 0.31 7.35
CA VAL A 94 -5.65 -0.61 7.09
C VAL A 94 -4.33 0.14 6.88
N LEU A 95 -4.32 1.22 6.11
CA LEU A 95 -3.13 2.06 5.91
C LEU A 95 -2.64 2.69 7.21
N LEU A 96 -3.55 3.15 8.08
CA LEU A 96 -3.18 3.67 9.41
C LEU A 96 -2.62 2.57 10.31
N ALA A 97 -3.23 1.38 10.34
CA ALA A 97 -2.70 0.24 11.09
C ALA A 97 -1.30 -0.18 10.62
N LEU A 98 -1.05 -0.16 9.30
CA LEU A 98 0.26 -0.38 8.73
C LEU A 98 1.25 0.70 9.18
N TRP A 99 0.86 1.97 9.09
CA TRP A 99 1.69 3.11 9.49
C TRP A 99 2.15 2.99 10.94
N ASP A 100 1.21 2.76 11.86
CA ASP A 100 1.52 2.65 13.29
C ASP A 100 2.44 1.45 13.56
N THR A 101 2.11 0.29 12.98
CA THR A 101 2.90 -0.94 13.15
C THR A 101 4.32 -0.79 12.60
N PHE A 102 4.48 -0.17 11.42
CA PHE A 102 5.78 0.06 10.81
C PHE A 102 6.61 1.05 11.62
N LYS A 103 5.99 2.12 12.13
CA LYS A 103 6.65 3.08 13.02
C LYS A 103 7.16 2.42 14.30
N GLU A 104 6.34 1.60 14.94
CA GLU A 104 6.72 0.84 16.16
C GLU A 104 7.87 -0.14 15.90
N ASN A 105 7.96 -0.68 14.68
CA ASN A 105 8.95 -1.69 14.30
C ASN A 105 10.17 -1.12 13.55
N ASN A 106 10.30 0.22 13.49
CA ASN A 106 11.37 0.93 12.78
C ASN A 106 11.46 0.57 11.28
N ILE A 107 10.32 0.31 10.65
CA ILE A 107 10.23 0.14 9.19
C ILE A 107 10.01 1.51 8.57
N ASN A 108 10.99 1.94 7.77
CA ASN A 108 10.95 3.24 7.12
C ASN A 108 10.12 3.21 5.84
N ILE A 109 9.24 4.20 5.68
CA ILE A 109 8.53 4.49 4.44
C ILE A 109 9.35 5.57 3.72
N PRO A 110 9.95 5.26 2.56
CA PRO A 110 10.96 6.13 1.95
C PRO A 110 10.31 7.34 1.27
N PHE A 111 11.01 8.46 1.33
CA PHE A 111 10.75 9.57 0.40
C PHE A 111 11.35 9.22 -0.98
N PRO A 112 10.91 9.88 -2.06
CA PRO A 112 11.57 9.73 -3.35
C PRO A 112 13.06 10.08 -3.26
N HIS A 113 13.92 9.14 -3.63
CA HIS A 113 15.38 9.33 -3.66
C HIS A 113 15.83 9.68 -5.08
N ARG A 114 16.82 10.57 -5.20
CA ARG A 114 17.48 10.90 -6.46
C ARG A 114 18.99 10.87 -6.27
N GLU A 115 19.67 10.11 -7.12
CA GLU A 115 21.13 10.15 -7.21
C GLU A 115 21.55 11.17 -8.29
N ILE A 116 22.47 12.07 -7.93
CA ILE A 116 23.03 13.06 -8.86
C ILE A 116 24.51 12.75 -9.04
N ILE A 117 24.85 12.18 -10.20
CA ILE A 117 26.24 11.92 -10.58
C ILE A 117 26.77 13.12 -11.36
N MET A 118 27.71 13.86 -10.77
CA MET A 118 28.37 14.98 -11.46
C MET A 118 29.61 14.49 -12.19
N ARG A 119 29.64 14.70 -13.52
CA ARG A 119 30.74 14.26 -14.40
C ARG A 119 31.91 15.24 -14.46
N THR A 120 31.76 16.41 -13.85
CA THR A 120 32.79 17.46 -13.78
C THR A 120 33.10 17.79 -12.33
N PRO A 121 34.33 18.25 -12.01
CA PRO A 121 34.66 18.72 -10.68
C PRO A 121 33.70 19.82 -10.23
N VAL A 122 33.12 19.65 -9.04
CA VAL A 122 32.19 20.60 -8.44
C VAL A 122 32.97 21.51 -7.52
N GLN A 123 32.97 22.81 -7.81
CA GLN A 123 33.47 23.80 -6.86
C GLN A 123 32.34 24.16 -5.89
N VAL A 124 32.45 23.70 -4.65
CA VAL A 124 31.51 24.05 -3.58
C VAL A 124 31.96 25.38 -2.98
N SER A 125 31.28 26.48 -3.31
CA SER A 125 31.49 27.75 -2.62
C SER A 125 30.75 27.72 -1.28
N GLN A 126 31.47 27.82 -0.18
CA GLN A 126 30.84 28.09 1.12
C GLN A 126 30.37 29.55 1.14
N ALA A 127 29.10 29.77 1.48
CA ALA A 127 28.61 31.11 1.77
C ALA A 127 29.40 31.67 2.98
N PRO A 128 29.81 32.95 2.95
CA PRO A 128 30.46 33.56 4.11
C PRO A 128 29.52 33.46 5.33
N ALA A 129 30.09 33.17 6.49
CA ALA A 129 29.35 33.14 7.74
C ALA A 129 28.62 34.49 7.94
N PRO A 130 27.39 34.49 8.48
CA PRO A 130 26.70 35.73 8.80
C PRO A 130 27.62 36.58 9.68
N GLN A 131 27.86 37.83 9.28
CA GLN A 131 28.52 38.81 10.15
C GLN A 131 27.45 39.36 11.09
N ASP A 132 27.67 39.20 12.39
CA ASP A 132 26.86 39.82 13.46
C ASP A 132 26.93 41.36 13.41
#